data_AF-A0A7L5E0B2-F1
#
_entry.id   AF-A0A7L5E0B2-F1
#
_cell.length_a   1.000
_cell.length_b   1.000
_cell.length_c   1.000
_cell.angle_alpha   90.00
_cell.angle_beta   90.00
_cell.angle_gamma   90.00
#
_symmetry.space_group_name_H-M   'P 1'
#
loop_
_entity.id
_entity.type
_entity.pdbx_description
1 polymer ?
#
loop_
_entity_poly.entity_id
_entity_poly.type
_entity_poly.pdbx_seq_one_letter_code
_entity_poly.pdbx_strand_id
1 'polypeptide(L)'
;MRHPIEKYNQDQADALASLPQDQRASMARFFRIGNASYRYYQRATDLLVFSPSTDSPSTNSLDGVINWLEQQTTTSRESSSARELLTAYFEEYLEGFPHEGLRRTMVREGLDKAKTSIPFLRYLLERHDIGMDEFLRLNLSAEDYAYYNECSKPLENKCQENP
;
A
#
# COMPACT_ATOMS: atom_id res chain seq x y z
N MET A 1 1.55 15.60 5.91
CA MET A 1 1.00 14.51 6.74
C MET A 1 2.05 14.00 7.72
N ARG A 2 1.68 13.77 8.99
CA ARG A 2 2.55 13.17 10.03
C ARG A 2 2.48 11.64 10.00
N HIS A 3 3.56 10.99 10.42
CA HIS A 3 3.58 9.54 10.61
C HIS A 3 2.66 9.15 11.78
N PRO A 4 1.93 8.02 11.72
CA PRO A 4 1.07 7.56 12.82
C PRO A 4 1.84 7.14 14.08
N ILE A 5 3.05 6.60 13.93
CA ILE A 5 3.96 6.24 15.03
C ILE A 5 4.83 7.44 15.42
N GLU A 6 4.76 7.88 16.68
CA GLU A 6 5.37 9.13 17.15
C GLU A 6 6.90 9.14 17.08
N LYS A 7 7.55 7.99 17.33
CA LYS A 7 9.01 7.85 17.20
C LYS A 7 9.50 8.40 15.85
N TYR A 8 8.84 8.05 14.75
CA TYR A 8 9.25 8.51 13.43
C TYR A 8 8.99 9.99 13.21
N ASN A 9 8.00 10.59 13.87
CA ASN A 9 7.83 12.05 13.81
C ASN A 9 9.00 12.77 14.48
N GLN A 10 9.52 12.24 15.60
CA GLN A 10 10.69 12.78 16.26
C GLN A 10 11.94 12.63 15.38
N ASP A 11 12.18 11.42 14.86
CA ASP A 11 13.31 11.14 13.95
C ASP A 11 13.28 12.07 12.71
N GLN A 12 12.09 12.34 12.15
CA GLN A 12 11.88 13.27 11.03
C GLN A 12 12.20 14.72 11.41
N ALA A 13 11.82 15.16 12.61
CA ALA A 13 12.11 16.50 13.10
C ALA A 13 13.62 16.72 13.31
N ASP A 14 14.30 15.74 13.89
CA ASP A 14 15.75 15.77 14.11
C ASP A 14 16.51 15.76 12.77
N ALA A 15 16.07 14.94 11.81
CA ALA A 15 16.60 14.94 10.45
C ALA A 15 16.44 16.32 9.78
N LEU A 16 15.28 16.97 9.89
CA LEU A 16 15.07 18.31 9.33
C LEU A 16 15.93 19.39 10.02
N ALA A 17 16.12 19.29 11.34
CA ALA A 17 16.94 20.24 12.08
C ALA A 17 18.43 20.19 11.69
N SER A 18 18.92 18.98 11.38
CA SER A 18 20.32 18.75 10.98
C SER A 18 20.62 19.10 9.52
N LEU A 19 19.62 19.19 8.65
CA LEU A 19 19.82 19.49 7.23
C LEU A 19 20.10 20.97 6.95
N PRO A 20 20.87 21.28 5.88
CA PRO A 20 20.97 22.62 5.31
C PRO A 20 19.60 23.21 4.93
N GLN A 21 19.42 24.52 5.11
CA GLN A 21 18.11 25.18 4.97
C GLN A 21 17.46 24.95 3.60
N ASP A 22 18.25 24.96 2.53
CA ASP A 22 17.84 24.72 1.15
C ASP A 22 17.36 23.28 0.89
N GLN A 23 17.78 22.31 1.71
CA GLN A 23 17.39 20.91 1.61
C GLN A 23 16.17 20.56 2.46
N ARG A 24 15.90 21.33 3.53
CA ARG A 24 14.81 21.03 4.49
C ARG A 24 13.45 20.95 3.84
N ALA A 25 13.13 21.87 2.94
CA ALA A 25 11.83 21.90 2.28
C ALA A 25 11.58 20.64 1.42
N SER A 26 12.61 20.22 0.68
CA SER A 26 12.59 18.99 -0.13
C SER A 26 12.43 17.75 0.75
N MET A 27 13.23 17.62 1.81
CA MET A 27 13.12 16.49 2.74
C MET A 27 11.77 16.43 3.44
N ALA A 28 11.23 17.56 3.87
CA ALA A 28 9.92 17.63 4.52
C ALA A 28 8.80 17.15 3.57
N ARG A 29 8.90 17.45 2.27
CA ARG A 29 7.98 16.92 1.25
C ARG A 29 8.06 15.40 1.17
N PHE A 30 9.27 14.83 1.08
CA PHE A 30 9.43 13.37 1.06
C PHE A 30 8.82 12.70 2.28
N PHE A 31 9.00 13.26 3.48
CA PHE A 31 8.35 12.74 4.68
C PHE A 31 6.82 12.82 4.58
N ARG A 32 6.24 13.92 4.11
CA ARG A 32 4.77 14.03 3.99
C ARG A 32 4.19 13.01 2.99
N ILE A 33 4.82 12.82 1.83
CA ILE A 33 4.40 11.86 0.81
C ILE A 33 4.58 10.42 1.31
N GLY A 34 5.74 10.13 1.92
CA GLY A 34 6.03 8.82 2.51
C GLY A 34 5.06 8.46 3.64
N ASN A 35 4.77 9.40 4.53
CA ASN A 35 3.80 9.23 5.62
C ASN A 35 2.38 8.98 5.09
N ALA A 36 1.97 9.67 4.02
CA ALA A 36 0.67 9.44 3.39
C ALA A 36 0.58 8.06 2.74
N SER A 37 1.64 7.66 2.02
CA SER A 37 1.74 6.32 1.44
C SER A 37 1.72 5.24 2.52
N TYR A 38 2.43 5.45 3.63
CA TYR A 38 2.42 4.53 4.76
C TYR A 38 1.02 4.38 5.34
N ARG A 39 0.28 5.47 5.55
CA ARG A 39 -1.09 5.41 6.07
C ARG A 39 -2.05 4.69 5.12
N TYR A 40 -1.86 4.83 3.81
CA TYR A 40 -2.62 4.06 2.82
C TYR A 40 -2.40 2.55 3.00
N TYR A 41 -1.14 2.13 3.08
CA TYR A 41 -0.82 0.71 3.30
C TYR A 41 -1.18 0.22 4.70
N GLN A 42 -1.10 1.08 5.71
CA GLN A 42 -1.58 0.76 7.04
C GLN A 42 -3.09 0.53 7.02
N ARG A 43 -3.88 1.27 6.23
CA ARG A 43 -5.30 0.97 6.06
C ARG A 43 -5.50 -0.44 5.50
N ALA A 44 -4.70 -0.88 4.53
CA ALA A 44 -4.67 -2.29 4.11
C ALA A 44 -4.38 -3.20 5.31
N THR A 45 -3.26 -2.99 5.99
CA THR A 45 -2.82 -3.82 7.12
C THR A 45 -3.82 -3.84 8.26
N ASP A 46 -4.44 -2.72 8.63
CA ASP A 46 -5.46 -2.62 9.68
C ASP A 46 -6.71 -3.40 9.26
N LEU A 47 -7.08 -3.41 7.98
CA LEU A 47 -8.12 -4.31 7.47
C LEU A 47 -7.71 -5.79 7.57
N LEU A 48 -6.40 -6.13 7.55
CA LEU A 48 -5.91 -7.50 7.76
C LEU A 48 -5.69 -7.87 9.24
N VAL A 49 -5.32 -6.91 10.09
CA VAL A 49 -4.79 -7.12 11.45
C VAL A 49 -5.80 -6.74 12.54
N PHE A 50 -6.76 -5.86 12.25
CA PHE A 50 -7.81 -5.46 13.19
C PHE A 50 -9.18 -5.38 12.52
N SER A 51 -9.77 -6.56 12.28
CA SER A 51 -11.23 -6.69 12.31
C SER A 51 -11.63 -7.00 13.75
N PRO A 52 -12.47 -6.20 14.43
CA PRO A 52 -12.77 -6.40 15.84
C PRO A 52 -13.77 -7.56 15.97
N SER A 53 -13.27 -8.78 16.12
CA SER A 53 -13.93 -9.71 17.02
C SER A 53 -13.47 -9.38 18.43
N THR A 54 -14.35 -8.73 19.19
CA THR A 54 -14.26 -8.66 20.64
C THR A 54 -13.99 -10.07 21.17
N ASP A 55 -12.92 -10.21 21.95
CA ASP A 55 -12.58 -11.35 22.79
C ASP A 55 -11.89 -12.58 22.14
N SER A 56 -10.64 -12.44 21.69
CA SER A 56 -9.57 -13.41 22.02
C SER A 56 -8.20 -13.09 21.39
N PRO A 57 -7.08 -13.50 22.02
CA PRO A 57 -5.75 -13.40 21.44
C PRO A 57 -5.44 -14.68 20.65
N SER A 58 -5.63 -14.66 19.33
CA SER A 58 -5.05 -15.70 18.47
C SER A 58 -4.54 -15.11 17.16
N THR A 59 -3.25 -15.30 16.96
CA THR A 59 -2.47 -15.12 15.74
C THR A 59 -3.18 -15.62 14.49
N ASN A 60 -3.48 -14.73 13.53
CA ASN A 60 -3.14 -14.85 12.11
C ASN A 60 -3.81 -13.73 11.28
N SER A 61 -2.98 -12.98 10.55
CA SER A 61 -3.29 -11.88 9.61
C SER A 61 -4.35 -12.22 8.53
N LEU A 62 -4.79 -13.47 8.45
CA LEU A 62 -5.71 -13.95 7.42
C LEU A 62 -7.18 -13.74 7.80
N ASP A 63 -7.52 -13.87 9.08
CA ASP A 63 -8.92 -13.83 9.51
C ASP A 63 -9.49 -12.40 9.45
N GLY A 64 -8.63 -11.38 9.61
CA GLY A 64 -9.03 -9.98 9.42
C GLY A 64 -9.41 -9.65 7.97
N VAL A 65 -8.59 -10.10 7.00
CA VAL A 65 -8.86 -9.92 5.56
C VAL A 65 -10.18 -10.56 5.17
N ILE A 66 -10.39 -11.80 5.65
CA ILE A 66 -11.59 -12.58 5.37
C ILE A 66 -12.81 -11.84 5.92
N ASN A 67 -12.77 -11.41 7.18
CA ASN A 67 -13.88 -10.68 7.81
C ASN A 67 -14.21 -9.37 7.09
N TRP A 68 -13.20 -8.61 6.62
CA TRP A 68 -13.46 -7.40 5.84
C TRP A 68 -14.02 -7.70 4.44
N LEU A 69 -13.48 -8.71 3.75
CA LEU A 69 -14.03 -9.16 2.47
C LEU A 69 -15.48 -9.61 2.64
N GLU A 70 -15.81 -10.34 3.71
CA GLU A 70 -17.18 -10.71 4.06
C GLU A 70 -18.08 -9.50 4.34
N GLN A 71 -17.58 -8.43 5.00
CA GLN A 71 -18.35 -7.19 5.16
C GLN A 71 -18.63 -6.49 3.82
N GLN A 72 -17.71 -6.58 2.84
CA GLN A 72 -17.95 -6.05 1.49
C GLN A 72 -18.86 -6.97 0.66
N THR A 73 -18.82 -8.29 0.88
CA THR A 73 -19.64 -9.28 0.16
C THR A 73 -20.96 -9.62 0.85
N THR A 74 -21.25 -9.14 2.07
CA THR A 74 -22.57 -9.33 2.72
C THR A 74 -23.71 -8.60 2.01
N THR A 75 -23.39 -7.72 1.04
CA THR A 75 -24.39 -7.21 0.08
C THR A 75 -24.71 -8.24 -1.02
N SER A 76 -23.91 -9.31 -1.17
CA SER A 76 -24.07 -10.39 -2.15
C SER A 76 -23.46 -11.74 -1.68
N ARG A 77 -24.21 -12.47 -0.84
CA ARG A 77 -24.25 -13.95 -0.64
C ARG A 77 -22.92 -14.76 -0.46
N GLU A 78 -22.85 -15.40 0.72
CA GLU A 78 -22.08 -16.60 1.14
C GLU A 78 -20.61 -16.43 1.59
N SER A 79 -20.34 -16.69 2.87
CA SER A 79 -19.06 -16.56 3.58
C SER A 79 -18.00 -17.62 3.24
N SER A 80 -18.32 -18.68 2.49
CA SER A 80 -17.30 -19.48 1.80
C SER A 80 -16.49 -18.64 0.80
N SER A 81 -17.07 -17.52 0.36
CA SER A 81 -16.51 -16.65 -0.67
C SER A 81 -15.23 -15.94 -0.29
N ALA A 82 -14.97 -15.54 0.96
CA ALA A 82 -13.88 -14.59 1.21
C ALA A 82 -12.47 -15.21 1.05
N ARG A 83 -12.26 -16.46 1.48
CA ARG A 83 -11.01 -17.18 1.18
C ARG A 83 -10.91 -17.55 -0.29
N GLU A 84 -12.01 -17.96 -0.89
CA GLU A 84 -12.07 -18.30 -2.32
C GLU A 84 -11.81 -17.07 -3.19
N LEU A 85 -12.33 -15.91 -2.81
CA LEU A 85 -12.09 -14.61 -3.44
C LEU A 85 -10.65 -14.16 -3.24
N LEU A 86 -10.10 -14.32 -2.04
CA LEU A 86 -8.70 -13.97 -1.81
C LEU A 86 -7.75 -14.86 -2.63
N THR A 87 -8.08 -16.14 -2.79
CA THR A 87 -7.39 -17.06 -3.71
C THR A 87 -7.58 -16.62 -5.16
N ALA A 88 -8.80 -16.32 -5.60
CA ALA A 88 -9.08 -15.86 -6.95
C ALA A 88 -8.37 -14.53 -7.28
N TYR A 89 -8.30 -13.61 -6.33
CA TYR A 89 -7.57 -12.35 -6.44
C TYR A 89 -6.07 -12.55 -6.48
N PHE A 90 -5.56 -13.54 -5.76
CA PHE A 90 -4.16 -13.90 -5.86
C PHE A 90 -3.82 -14.52 -7.21
N GLU A 91 -4.69 -15.39 -7.74
CA GLU A 91 -4.55 -15.96 -9.09
C GLU A 91 -4.60 -14.87 -10.17
N GLU A 92 -5.59 -13.98 -10.13
CA GLU A 92 -5.72 -12.82 -11.02
C GLU A 92 -4.48 -11.89 -10.92
N TYR A 93 -4.03 -11.62 -9.70
CA TYR A 93 -2.81 -10.83 -9.46
C TYR A 93 -1.57 -11.50 -10.07
N LEU A 94 -1.47 -12.83 -10.02
CA LEU A 94 -0.38 -13.59 -10.64
C LEU A 94 -0.44 -13.53 -12.17
N GLU A 95 -1.64 -13.58 -12.76
CA GLU A 95 -1.85 -13.42 -14.21
C GLU A 95 -1.41 -12.05 -14.73
N GLY A 96 -1.56 -11.01 -13.90
CA GLY A 96 -1.15 -9.64 -14.24
C GLY A 96 0.36 -9.40 -14.31
N PHE A 97 1.22 -10.37 -13.92
CA PHE A 97 2.67 -10.16 -13.96
C PHE A 97 3.23 -10.22 -15.39
N PRO A 98 3.96 -9.19 -15.83
CA PRO A 98 4.61 -9.18 -17.14
C PRO A 98 5.80 -10.16 -17.23
N HIS A 99 6.31 -10.64 -16.09
CA HIS A 99 7.51 -11.46 -16.01
C HIS A 99 7.30 -12.77 -15.23
N GLU A 100 7.53 -13.88 -15.92
CA GLU A 100 7.49 -15.27 -15.42
C GLU A 100 8.36 -15.53 -14.18
N GLY A 101 9.47 -14.81 -14.03
CA GLY A 101 10.39 -14.98 -12.90
C GLY A 101 9.77 -14.56 -11.56
N LEU A 102 9.18 -13.35 -11.54
CA LEU A 102 8.51 -12.81 -10.35
C LEU A 102 7.27 -13.63 -10.02
N ARG A 103 6.49 -14.02 -11.03
CA ARG A 103 5.31 -14.89 -10.84
C ARG A 103 5.67 -16.21 -10.19
N ARG A 104 6.71 -16.91 -10.68
CA ARG A 104 7.16 -18.19 -10.09
C ARG A 104 7.61 -18.07 -8.64
N THR A 105 8.30 -17.00 -8.29
CA THR A 105 8.69 -16.74 -6.89
C THR A 105 7.46 -16.53 -6.03
N MET A 106 6.51 -15.72 -6.50
CA MET A 106 5.31 -15.41 -5.73
C MET A 106 4.36 -16.61 -5.59
N VAL A 107 4.25 -17.46 -6.62
CA VAL A 107 3.57 -18.77 -6.54
C VAL A 107 4.22 -19.67 -5.50
N ARG A 108 5.56 -19.74 -5.47
CA ARG A 108 6.31 -20.58 -4.52
C ARG A 108 6.09 -20.12 -3.07
N GLU A 109 6.13 -18.82 -2.84
CA GLU A 109 5.93 -18.23 -1.51
C GLU A 109 4.47 -18.28 -1.07
N GLY A 110 3.54 -18.33 -2.03
CA GLY A 110 2.13 -18.55 -1.80
C GLY A 110 1.42 -17.37 -1.16
N LEU A 111 0.13 -17.61 -0.91
CA LEU A 111 -0.81 -16.58 -0.50
C LEU A 111 -0.47 -15.96 0.87
N ASP A 112 0.12 -16.72 1.79
CA ASP A 112 0.45 -16.23 3.13
C ASP A 112 1.57 -15.19 3.12
N LYS A 113 2.55 -15.36 2.23
CA LYS A 113 3.58 -14.35 2.02
C LYS A 113 3.04 -13.14 1.26
N ALA A 114 2.22 -13.38 0.24
CA ALA A 114 1.63 -12.33 -0.58
C ALA A 114 0.83 -11.31 0.25
N LYS A 115 0.08 -11.75 1.27
CA LYS A 115 -0.66 -10.87 2.19
C LYS A 115 0.20 -9.88 2.98
N THR A 116 1.51 -10.13 3.09
CA THR A 116 2.44 -9.19 3.74
C THR A 116 3.19 -8.32 2.73
N SER A 117 3.00 -8.58 1.43
CA SER A 117 3.66 -7.86 0.36
C SER A 117 2.89 -6.59 0.00
N ILE A 118 3.59 -5.46 0.01
CA ILE A 118 3.04 -4.16 -0.38
C ILE A 118 2.35 -4.19 -1.76
N PRO A 119 2.90 -4.85 -2.80
CA PRO A 119 2.26 -4.92 -4.11
C PRO A 119 0.89 -5.61 -4.12
N PHE A 120 0.75 -6.74 -3.41
CA PHE A 120 -0.54 -7.44 -3.35
C PHE A 120 -1.55 -6.70 -2.48
N LEU A 121 -1.11 -6.08 -1.39
CA LEU A 121 -1.98 -5.24 -0.57
C LEU A 121 -2.49 -4.01 -1.32
N ARG A 122 -1.64 -3.41 -2.15
CA ARG A 122 -2.05 -2.34 -3.06
C ARG A 122 -3.15 -2.82 -3.99
N TYR A 123 -2.96 -3.98 -4.63
CA TYR A 123 -3.93 -4.56 -5.55
C TYR A 123 -5.30 -4.80 -4.88
N LEU A 124 -5.31 -5.38 -3.67
CA LEU A 124 -6.54 -5.61 -2.92
C LEU A 124 -7.27 -4.31 -2.56
N LEU A 125 -6.54 -3.27 -2.14
CA LEU A 125 -7.14 -1.97 -1.83
C LEU A 125 -7.70 -1.29 -3.07
N GLU A 126 -6.94 -1.26 -4.16
CA GLU A 126 -7.38 -0.62 -5.41
C GLU A 126 -8.63 -1.29 -5.99
N ARG A 127 -8.84 -2.58 -5.72
CA ARG A 127 -10.03 -3.32 -6.15
C ARG A 127 -11.30 -2.98 -5.35
N HIS A 128 -11.17 -2.45 -4.14
CA HIS A 128 -12.26 -2.41 -3.16
C HIS A 128 -12.44 -1.06 -2.44
N ASP A 129 -11.53 -0.10 -2.61
CA ASP A 129 -11.57 1.22 -1.97
C ASP A 129 -11.09 2.33 -2.94
N ILE A 130 -10.89 3.53 -2.40
CA ILE A 130 -10.23 4.65 -3.06
C ILE A 130 -8.78 4.25 -3.39
N GLY A 131 -8.46 4.09 -4.68
CA GLY A 131 -7.10 3.76 -5.13
C GLY A 131 -6.04 4.73 -4.61
N MET A 132 -4.79 4.27 -4.53
CA MET A 132 -3.68 5.01 -3.91
C MET A 132 -3.54 6.45 -4.43
N ASP A 133 -3.73 6.65 -5.73
CA ASP A 133 -3.67 7.97 -6.37
C ASP A 133 -4.69 8.95 -5.78
N GLU A 134 -5.97 8.55 -5.75
CA GLU A 134 -7.06 9.37 -5.22
C GLU A 134 -6.90 9.58 -3.70
N PHE A 135 -6.43 8.57 -2.97
CA PHE A 135 -6.12 8.72 -1.56
C PHE A 135 -5.04 9.79 -1.34
N LEU A 136 -3.95 9.75 -2.12
CA LEU A 136 -2.88 10.74 -2.03
C LEU A 136 -3.38 12.14 -2.43
N ARG A 137 -4.21 12.25 -3.46
CA ARG A 137 -4.83 13.50 -3.88
C ARG A 137 -5.63 14.18 -2.77
N LEU A 138 -6.37 13.39 -1.97
CA LEU A 138 -7.18 13.89 -0.86
C LEU A 138 -6.36 14.23 0.40
N ASN A 139 -5.21 13.60 0.58
CA ASN A 139 -4.45 13.65 1.84
C ASN A 139 -3.15 14.47 1.77
N LEU A 140 -2.72 14.86 0.56
CA LEU A 140 -1.58 15.74 0.33
C LEU A 140 -2.03 17.16 -0.04
N SER A 141 -1.13 18.13 0.11
CA SER A 141 -1.33 19.43 -0.51
C SER A 141 -1.27 19.30 -2.03
N ALA A 142 -1.87 20.26 -2.75
CA ALA A 142 -1.82 20.28 -4.22
C ALA A 142 -0.37 20.23 -4.74
N GLU A 143 0.56 20.93 -4.08
CA GLU A 143 1.98 20.94 -4.45
C GLU A 143 2.67 19.59 -4.24
N ASP A 144 2.43 18.93 -3.10
CA ASP A 144 3.06 17.64 -2.80
C ASP A 144 2.46 16.53 -3.70
N TYR A 145 1.17 16.60 -4.02
CA TYR A 145 0.52 15.68 -4.96
C TYR A 145 1.02 15.89 -6.40
N ALA A 146 1.14 17.14 -6.85
CA ALA A 146 1.72 17.45 -8.16
C ALA A 146 3.15 16.90 -8.28
N TYR A 147 3.97 17.10 -7.24
CA TYR A 147 5.32 16.54 -7.20
C TYR A 147 5.34 15.01 -7.24
N TYR A 148 4.46 14.34 -6.48
CA TYR A 148 4.31 12.88 -6.53
C TYR A 148 3.99 12.38 -7.94
N ASN A 149 3.07 13.04 -8.64
CA ASN A 149 2.68 12.71 -10.00
C ASN A 149 3.81 12.93 -11.00
N GLU A 150 4.57 14.02 -10.86
CA GLU A 150 5.74 14.27 -11.70
C GLU A 150 6.82 13.20 -11.52
N CYS A 151 7.12 12.82 -10.28
CA CYS A 151 8.10 11.78 -9.98
C CYS A 151 7.63 10.37 -10.38
N SER A 152 6.33 10.15 -10.52
CA SER A 152 5.74 8.86 -10.90
C SER A 152 5.69 8.64 -12.41
N LYS A 153 5.98 9.68 -13.23
CA LYS A 153 6.06 9.52 -14.67
C LYS A 153 7.27 8.67 -15.06
N PRO A 154 7.16 7.78 -16.05
CA PRO A 154 8.32 7.07 -16.60
C PRO A 154 9.36 8.10 -17.03
N LEU A 155 10.64 7.87 -16.69
CA LEU A 155 11.72 8.64 -17.29
C LEU A 155 11.64 8.42 -18.81
N GLU A 156 11.31 9.47 -19.57
CA GLU A 156 11.39 9.43 -21.02
C GLU A 156 12.81 9.00 -21.39
N ASN A 157 12.93 7.85 -22.05
CA ASN A 157 14.19 7.29 -22.53
C ASN A 157 14.87 8.29 -23.46
N LYS A 158 15.75 9.13 -22.93
CA LYS A 158 16.75 9.86 -23.72
C LYS A 158 18.01 9.00 -23.88
N CYS A 159 17.85 7.79 -24.41
CA CYS A 159 18.94 7.18 -25.19
C CYS A 159 18.91 7.87 -26.55
N GLN A 160 19.48 9.09 -26.60
CA GLN A 160 19.78 9.75 -27.84
C GLN A 160 20.82 8.90 -28.58
N GLU A 161 20.41 8.43 -29.75
CA GLU A 161 21.30 8.07 -30.85
C GLU A 161 22.43 9.11 -30.93
N ASN A 162 23.68 8.66 -30.80
CA ASN A 162 24.81 9.42 -31.32
C ASN A 162 25.20 8.78 -32.66
N PRO A 163 25.35 9.60 -33.73
CA PRO A 163 25.71 9.14 -35.07
C PRO A 163 27.13 8.56 -35.15
#